data_AF-A0A357IR48-F1
#
_entry.id   AF-A0A357IR48-F1
#
_cell.length_a   1.000
_cell.length_b   1.000
_cell.length_c   1.000
_cell.angle_alpha   90.00
_cell.angle_beta   90.00
_cell.angle_gamma   90.00
#
_symmetry.space_group_name_H-M   'P 1'
#
loop_
_entity.id
_entity.type
_entity.pdbx_description
1 polymer ?
#
loop_
_entity_poly.entity_id
_entity_poly.type
_entity_poly.pdbx_seq_one_letter_code
_entity_poly.pdbx_strand_id
1 'polypeptide(L)'
;MTSISDLRLSKNMKYTALYVAMRFREAEPGLFVKRYGDGTEIKIESDGQKASINGKFAFFLDTHESFVKLECVNRLLSLGYSLSDFSIPEGDGEMGFKGYRVSFVVWDAPFITMTENKTAQYKSRLVSGVLEYKTKIKDGDIFDYGLFEKKGDCVLRKSKKASYGRQDFLIEENRVMRYIGKEKRVVVPEGIEEIESSAFWDNRSIEEVILPETLRNMGGDTFYNCANLRKVNIPASVGNMGNNPFAGCPLIEIENHSKNYVYEDGALYTADRKTLIYCSIKGDSDVFAVPEGVTLIGKHAFYLCDRLKKIVLPTSLEKMENNPFSGCSRLEVENHSKAYFIKDEVIYNGFKTAVVGALNRIKSKHLVLLDGIKTINRNSFWNCKGIEEIVLPESLMDIGYNPFVGCSNIHFVSKTPYYRVVDDVLYDSKLSKIVCYPAWKAAGDVHIPDSVIALERGAFSGCSNMTSIHLHNVNIINKSCFTNCSSLKEIHCSDLITYIGEWAFAYCSSLERVSVRKGTIIDNNALSNCPAIVEERPESESYLIESDNIFTLASMQKAYKGRIDSILIDPPYN
;
A
#
# COMPACT_ATOMS: atom_id res chain seq x y z
N MET A 1 13.34 14.25 -16.76
CA MET A 1 12.10 13.55 -16.42
C MET A 1 12.32 12.85 -15.10
N THR A 2 11.57 13.21 -14.07
CA THR A 2 11.48 12.42 -12.83
C THR A 2 11.03 11.00 -13.21
N SER A 3 11.68 9.96 -12.70
CA SER A 3 11.27 8.60 -12.99
C SER A 3 9.85 8.34 -12.45
N ILE A 4 9.09 7.40 -13.02
CA ILE A 4 7.78 6.99 -12.46
C ILE A 4 7.93 6.55 -11.01
N SER A 5 9.07 5.95 -10.64
CA SER A 5 9.45 5.68 -9.26
C SER A 5 9.51 6.96 -8.42
N ASP A 6 10.13 8.04 -8.88
CA ASP A 6 10.21 9.31 -8.15
C ASP A 6 8.85 10.00 -8.00
N LEU A 7 7.92 9.77 -8.94
CA LEU A 7 6.53 10.23 -8.87
C LEU A 7 5.69 9.37 -7.90
N ARG A 8 6.02 8.08 -7.75
CA ARG A 8 5.38 7.14 -6.81
C ARG A 8 5.97 7.20 -5.40
N LEU A 9 7.20 7.69 -5.25
CA LEU A 9 7.91 7.88 -3.99
C LEU A 9 7.47 9.18 -3.33
N SER A 10 6.67 9.09 -2.26
CA SER A 10 6.43 10.27 -1.42
C SER A 10 7.72 10.62 -0.68
N LYS A 11 8.19 11.87 -0.81
CA LYS A 11 9.41 12.40 -0.19
C LYS A 11 9.50 12.25 1.36
N ASN A 12 8.42 11.84 2.03
CA ASN A 12 8.34 11.72 3.50
C ASN A 12 8.26 10.27 4.04
N MET A 13 8.50 9.23 3.23
CA MET A 13 8.22 7.86 3.70
C MET A 13 9.29 7.31 4.65
N LYS A 14 9.04 7.46 5.95
CA LYS A 14 9.49 6.51 6.97
C LYS A 14 8.90 5.14 6.62
N TYR A 15 9.68 4.24 6.03
CA TYR A 15 9.24 2.88 5.68
C TYR A 15 9.12 1.98 6.93
N THR A 16 8.44 2.45 7.96
CA THR A 16 8.26 1.72 9.23
C THR A 16 7.60 0.36 9.00
N ALA A 17 6.72 0.24 8.00
CA ALA A 17 6.16 -1.03 7.57
C ALA A 17 7.24 -2.02 7.08
N LEU A 18 8.25 -1.56 6.33
CA LEU A 18 9.39 -2.38 5.91
C LEU A 18 10.23 -2.82 7.13
N TYR A 19 10.51 -1.92 8.05
CA TYR A 19 11.29 -2.23 9.25
C TYR A 19 10.58 -3.30 10.10
N VAL A 20 9.26 -3.15 10.29
CA VAL A 20 8.43 -4.13 10.98
C VAL A 20 8.40 -5.48 10.26
N ALA A 21 8.24 -5.48 8.92
CA ALA A 21 8.28 -6.72 8.13
C ALA A 21 9.62 -7.44 8.24
N MET A 22 10.72 -6.69 8.36
CA MET A 22 12.06 -7.20 8.67
C MET A 22 12.26 -7.61 10.13
N ARG A 23 11.22 -7.49 10.98
CA ARG A 23 11.21 -7.80 12.42
C ARG A 23 12.05 -6.86 13.29
N PHE A 24 12.20 -5.60 12.89
CA PHE A 24 12.69 -4.56 13.79
C PHE A 24 11.59 -4.13 14.76
N ARG A 25 11.99 -3.80 15.99
CA ARG A 25 11.11 -3.29 17.04
C ARG A 25 11.33 -1.80 17.24
N GLU A 26 10.27 -1.02 17.32
CA GLU A 26 10.36 0.40 17.67
C GLU A 26 10.64 0.52 19.18
N ALA A 27 11.89 0.84 19.53
CA ALA A 27 12.34 0.94 20.91
C ALA A 27 11.96 2.30 21.53
N GLU A 28 12.02 3.35 20.71
CA GLU A 28 11.61 4.73 21.01
C GLU A 28 10.95 5.30 19.75
N PRO A 29 10.14 6.37 19.83
CA PRO A 29 9.51 6.97 18.66
C PRO A 29 10.52 7.23 17.54
N GLY A 30 10.36 6.54 16.41
CA GLY A 30 11.26 6.66 15.25
C GLY A 30 12.60 5.92 15.35
N LEU A 31 12.88 5.19 16.43
CA LEU A 31 14.08 4.36 16.58
C LEU A 31 13.73 2.87 16.53
N PHE A 32 14.13 2.20 15.46
CA PHE A 32 13.88 0.78 15.23
C PHE A 32 15.14 -0.04 15.46
N VAL A 33 15.04 -1.14 16.19
CA VAL A 33 16.19 -1.97 16.60
C VAL A 33 15.92 -3.44 16.30
N LYS A 34 16.94 -4.15 15.81
CA LYS A 34 16.95 -5.61 15.71
C LYS A 34 18.30 -6.17 16.13
N ARG A 35 18.26 -7.22 16.97
CA ARG A 35 19.45 -7.98 17.41
C ARG A 35 19.43 -9.36 16.78
N TYR A 36 20.60 -9.82 16.37
CA TYR A 36 20.81 -11.11 15.72
C TYR A 36 21.54 -12.09 16.65
N GLY A 37 21.56 -13.37 16.28
CA GLY A 37 22.08 -14.43 17.14
C GLY A 37 23.57 -14.33 17.46
N ASP A 38 24.35 -13.63 16.63
CA ASP A 38 25.79 -13.38 16.84
C ASP A 38 26.08 -12.13 17.69
N GLY A 39 25.03 -11.46 18.18
CA GLY A 39 25.14 -10.20 18.92
C GLY A 39 25.16 -8.95 18.06
N THR A 40 25.15 -9.08 16.72
CA THR A 40 25.03 -7.94 15.82
C THR A 40 23.72 -7.19 16.11
N GLU A 41 23.79 -5.86 16.13
CA GLU A 41 22.64 -4.98 16.31
C GLU A 41 22.55 -4.00 15.14
N ILE A 42 21.37 -3.92 14.51
CA ILE A 42 21.05 -2.87 13.56
C ILE A 42 20.06 -1.91 14.22
N LYS A 43 20.37 -0.62 14.15
CA LYS A 43 19.47 0.48 14.53
C LYS A 43 19.11 1.31 13.31
N ILE A 44 17.86 1.72 13.23
CA ILE A 44 17.33 2.59 12.19
C ILE A 44 16.69 3.80 12.86
N GLU A 45 17.23 4.98 12.59
CA GLU A 45 16.63 6.26 12.94
C GLU A 45 15.75 6.70 11.76
N SER A 46 14.43 6.50 11.86
CA SER A 46 13.51 6.72 10.74
C SER A 46 13.43 8.16 10.27
N ASP A 47 13.61 9.10 11.20
CA ASP A 47 13.45 10.54 10.94
C ASP A 47 14.68 11.10 10.24
N GLY A 48 15.86 10.61 10.63
CA GLY A 48 17.12 10.92 9.95
C GLY A 48 17.40 10.04 8.73
N GLN A 49 16.57 9.00 8.50
CA GLN A 49 16.80 7.96 7.48
C GLN A 49 18.21 7.37 7.58
N LYS A 50 18.66 6.98 8.77
CA LYS A 50 20.00 6.42 9.01
C LYS A 50 19.94 5.00 9.51
N ALA A 51 20.75 4.12 8.92
CA ALA A 51 21.02 2.80 9.45
C ALA A 51 22.40 2.78 10.12
N SER A 52 22.46 2.25 11.34
CA SER A 52 23.69 2.02 12.09
C SER A 52 23.83 0.54 12.45
N ILE A 53 25.04 0.01 12.39
CA ILE A 53 25.37 -1.38 12.72
C ILE A 53 26.39 -1.36 13.86
N ASN A 54 26.08 -2.04 14.96
CA ASN A 54 26.90 -2.08 16.18
C ASN A 54 27.32 -0.67 16.66
N GLY A 55 26.38 0.28 16.57
CA GLY A 55 26.59 1.68 17.00
C GLY A 55 27.38 2.56 16.02
N LYS A 56 27.84 2.03 14.89
CA LYS A 56 28.51 2.81 13.84
C LYS A 56 27.55 3.09 12.70
N PHE A 57 27.57 4.30 12.17
CA PHE A 57 26.84 4.64 10.95
C PHE A 57 27.25 3.69 9.82
N ALA A 58 26.27 3.20 9.06
CA ALA A 58 26.51 2.31 7.92
C ALA A 58 26.13 2.98 6.59
N PHE A 59 24.88 3.42 6.45
CA PHE A 59 24.40 4.09 5.24
C PHE A 59 23.08 4.85 5.49
N PHE A 60 22.75 5.78 4.58
CA PHE A 60 21.47 6.47 4.53
C PHE A 60 20.38 5.58 3.91
N LEU A 61 19.12 5.90 4.21
CA LEU A 61 17.91 5.24 3.72
C LEU A 61 17.07 6.24 2.91
N ASP A 62 17.67 6.77 1.87
CA ASP A 62 17.16 7.88 1.04
C ASP A 62 16.88 7.48 -0.42
N THR A 63 17.39 6.33 -0.87
CA THR A 63 17.13 5.73 -2.19
C THR A 63 16.40 4.39 -2.07
N HIS A 64 15.68 3.96 -3.12
CA HIS A 64 15.02 2.64 -3.10
C HIS A 64 16.06 1.51 -2.93
N GLU A 65 17.20 1.63 -3.60
CA GLU A 65 18.33 0.72 -3.55
C GLU A 65 18.91 0.59 -2.15
N SER A 66 18.99 1.70 -1.38
CA SER A 66 19.43 1.66 0.02
C SER A 66 18.49 0.83 0.92
N PHE A 67 17.18 0.85 0.66
CA PHE A 67 16.21 -0.01 1.36
C PHE A 67 16.35 -1.49 0.94
N VAL A 68 16.59 -1.76 -0.34
CA VAL A 68 16.87 -3.12 -0.84
C VAL A 68 18.17 -3.67 -0.22
N LYS A 69 19.19 -2.82 -0.07
CA LYS A 69 20.44 -3.14 0.64
C LYS A 69 20.19 -3.48 2.11
N LEU A 70 19.42 -2.67 2.83
CA LEU A 70 19.03 -2.94 4.22
C LEU A 70 18.33 -4.30 4.34
N GLU A 71 17.42 -4.60 3.42
CA GLU A 71 16.66 -5.84 3.39
C GLU A 71 17.56 -7.07 3.14
N CYS A 72 18.50 -6.97 2.20
CA CYS A 72 19.49 -8.01 1.92
C CYS A 72 20.40 -8.28 3.12
N VAL A 73 20.94 -7.23 3.77
CA VAL A 73 21.77 -7.35 4.99
C VAL A 73 20.96 -8.01 6.12
N ASN A 74 19.74 -7.55 6.33
CA ASN A 74 18.82 -8.14 7.30
C ASN A 74 18.56 -9.63 7.03
N ARG A 75 18.39 -10.03 5.76
CA ARG A 75 18.21 -11.43 5.37
C ARG A 75 19.43 -12.26 5.68
N LEU A 76 20.63 -11.82 5.28
CA LEU A 76 21.87 -12.55 5.53
C LEU A 76 22.09 -12.80 7.04
N LEU A 77 21.93 -11.77 7.86
CA LEU A 77 22.05 -11.91 9.31
C LEU A 77 20.94 -12.82 9.89
N SER A 78 19.72 -12.76 9.35
CA SER A 78 18.60 -13.63 9.76
C SER A 78 18.83 -15.11 9.37
N LEU A 79 19.56 -15.38 8.30
CA LEU A 79 20.04 -16.72 7.93
C LEU A 79 21.20 -17.21 8.81
N GLY A 80 21.72 -16.35 9.69
CA GLY A 80 22.79 -16.64 10.63
C GLY A 80 24.19 -16.37 10.08
N TYR A 81 24.35 -15.67 8.95
CA TYR A 81 25.65 -15.13 8.54
C TYR A 81 26.07 -14.00 9.50
N SER A 82 27.37 -13.70 9.58
CA SER A 82 27.89 -12.60 10.40
C SER A 82 28.49 -11.49 9.52
N LEU A 83 28.80 -10.33 10.12
CA LEU A 83 29.44 -9.21 9.41
C LEU A 83 30.83 -9.54 8.84
N SER A 84 31.44 -10.67 9.20
CA SER A 84 32.68 -11.13 8.55
C SER A 84 32.43 -11.90 7.24
N ASP A 85 31.19 -12.31 6.95
CA ASP A 85 30.84 -13.03 5.73
C ASP A 85 30.59 -12.09 4.52
N PHE A 86 30.38 -10.80 4.77
CA PHE A 86 30.11 -9.78 3.75
C PHE A 86 30.66 -8.39 4.10
N SER A 87 30.91 -7.57 3.09
CA SER A 87 31.35 -6.18 3.24
C SER A 87 30.24 -5.21 2.84
N ILE A 88 29.93 -4.25 3.70
CA ILE A 88 28.94 -3.21 3.45
C ILE A 88 29.69 -1.91 3.16
N PRO A 89 29.74 -1.43 1.91
CA PRO A 89 30.36 -0.14 1.63
C PRO A 89 29.51 0.99 2.21
N GLU A 90 30.16 2.10 2.55
CA GLU A 90 29.48 3.37 2.83
C GLU A 90 28.78 3.85 1.53
N GLY A 91 27.50 4.21 1.61
CA GLY A 91 26.71 4.68 0.46
C GLY A 91 26.13 3.58 -0.46
N ASP A 92 25.87 3.92 -1.72
CA ASP A 92 25.17 3.06 -2.71
C ASP A 92 26.07 2.03 -3.43
N GLY A 93 27.28 1.78 -2.93
CA GLY A 93 28.23 0.84 -3.53
C GLY A 93 27.80 -0.63 -3.44
N GLU A 94 28.40 -1.47 -4.28
CA GLU A 94 28.20 -2.92 -4.31
C GLU A 94 28.67 -3.61 -3.02
N MET A 95 27.84 -4.49 -2.48
CA MET A 95 28.17 -5.29 -1.30
C MET A 95 29.02 -6.51 -1.71
N GLY A 96 30.08 -6.84 -0.97
CA GLY A 96 30.80 -8.09 -1.18
C GLY A 96 30.18 -9.21 -0.35
N PHE A 97 29.89 -10.38 -0.93
CA PHE A 97 29.39 -11.54 -0.18
C PHE A 97 29.87 -12.86 -0.79
N LYS A 98 30.57 -13.70 -0.01
CA LYS A 98 31.13 -14.99 -0.46
C LYS A 98 31.91 -14.94 -1.79
N GLY A 99 32.64 -13.84 -2.00
CA GLY A 99 33.42 -13.61 -3.22
C GLY A 99 32.62 -13.09 -4.41
N TYR A 100 31.32 -12.81 -4.24
CA TYR A 100 30.48 -12.14 -5.22
C TYR A 100 30.38 -10.64 -4.92
N ARG A 101 30.36 -9.81 -5.95
CA ARG A 101 29.89 -8.43 -5.86
C ARG A 101 28.38 -8.39 -6.07
N VAL A 102 27.66 -7.79 -5.13
CA VAL A 102 26.19 -7.74 -5.09
C VAL A 102 25.73 -6.31 -5.32
N SER A 103 25.02 -6.07 -6.41
CA SER A 103 24.36 -4.80 -6.71
C SER A 103 22.87 -4.85 -6.38
N PHE A 104 22.30 -3.70 -6.01
CA PHE A 104 20.90 -3.56 -5.62
C PHE A 104 20.13 -2.85 -6.72
N VAL A 105 18.95 -3.36 -7.06
CA VAL A 105 18.18 -2.85 -8.18
C VAL A 105 16.72 -2.67 -7.76
N VAL A 106 16.07 -1.64 -8.29
CA VAL A 106 14.64 -1.38 -8.06
C VAL A 106 13.79 -2.55 -8.58
N TRP A 107 12.70 -2.87 -7.87
CA TRP A 107 11.84 -4.00 -8.19
C TRP A 107 11.31 -3.98 -9.63
N ASP A 108 10.79 -2.84 -10.10
CA ASP A 108 10.15 -2.69 -11.42
C ASP A 108 11.16 -2.52 -12.56
N ALA A 109 12.45 -2.26 -12.27
CA ALA A 109 13.48 -2.20 -13.29
C ALA A 109 13.77 -3.60 -13.84
N PRO A 110 14.22 -3.77 -15.10
CA PRO A 110 14.78 -5.04 -15.55
C PRO A 110 16.08 -5.37 -14.79
N PHE A 111 16.52 -6.63 -14.82
CA PHE A 111 17.90 -6.94 -14.41
C PHE A 111 18.87 -6.40 -15.46
N ILE A 112 19.97 -5.80 -15.00
CA ILE A 112 21.03 -5.28 -15.86
C ILE A 112 21.81 -6.46 -16.44
N THR A 113 22.28 -6.36 -17.68
CA THR A 113 23.12 -7.39 -18.29
C THR A 113 24.43 -7.55 -17.51
N MET A 114 24.74 -8.77 -17.08
CA MET A 114 25.93 -9.08 -16.27
C MET A 114 27.06 -9.62 -17.15
N THR A 115 28.13 -8.85 -17.28
CA THR A 115 29.32 -9.21 -18.09
C THR A 115 30.41 -9.90 -17.26
N GLU A 116 30.53 -9.55 -15.98
CA GLU A 116 31.59 -10.03 -15.10
C GLU A 116 31.13 -11.24 -14.27
N ASN A 117 31.98 -12.27 -14.18
CA ASN A 117 31.74 -13.42 -13.29
C ASN A 117 31.87 -13.02 -11.81
N LYS A 118 31.26 -13.83 -10.94
CA LYS A 118 31.17 -13.57 -9.49
C LYS A 118 30.48 -12.24 -9.20
N THR A 119 29.36 -12.00 -9.89
CA THR A 119 28.47 -10.87 -9.62
C THR A 119 27.06 -11.39 -9.33
N ALA A 120 26.29 -10.63 -8.56
CA ALA A 120 24.90 -10.89 -8.26
C ALA A 120 24.11 -9.57 -8.27
N GLN A 121 22.88 -9.61 -8.77
CA GLN A 121 21.92 -8.53 -8.61
C GLN A 121 20.84 -8.97 -7.64
N TYR A 122 20.48 -8.11 -6.70
CA TYR A 122 19.49 -8.34 -5.67
C TYR A 122 18.37 -7.31 -5.75
N LYS A 123 17.13 -7.77 -5.71
CA LYS A 123 15.92 -6.94 -5.66
C LYS A 123 15.06 -7.41 -4.51
N SER A 124 14.40 -6.49 -3.83
CA SER A 124 13.35 -6.83 -2.88
C SER A 124 12.23 -5.81 -2.89
N ARG A 125 11.04 -6.24 -2.46
CA ARG A 125 9.90 -5.36 -2.22
C ARG A 125 9.12 -5.84 -1.00
N LEU A 126 8.46 -4.90 -0.34
CA LEU A 126 7.39 -5.21 0.60
C LEU A 126 6.05 -5.11 -0.13
N VAL A 127 5.35 -6.22 -0.28
CA VAL A 127 4.01 -6.24 -0.84
C VAL A 127 3.08 -7.01 0.07
N SER A 128 1.98 -6.37 0.48
CA SER A 128 0.96 -6.96 1.34
C SER A 128 1.47 -7.61 2.63
N GLY A 129 2.54 -7.05 3.22
CA GLY A 129 3.19 -7.56 4.44
C GLY A 129 4.24 -8.64 4.22
N VAL A 130 4.44 -9.09 2.98
CA VAL A 130 5.47 -10.08 2.61
C VAL A 130 6.68 -9.39 2.03
N LEU A 131 7.86 -9.77 2.52
CA LEU A 131 9.12 -9.41 1.89
C LEU A 131 9.44 -10.42 0.80
N GLU A 132 9.34 -9.98 -0.43
CA GLU A 132 9.74 -10.73 -1.61
C GLU A 132 11.13 -10.29 -2.04
N TYR A 133 11.91 -11.22 -2.57
CA TYR A 133 13.20 -10.91 -3.16
C TYR A 133 13.44 -11.73 -4.42
N LYS A 134 14.28 -11.20 -5.32
CA LYS A 134 14.72 -11.88 -6.55
C LYS A 134 16.21 -11.65 -6.75
N THR A 135 16.85 -12.63 -7.37
CA THR A 135 18.26 -12.52 -7.72
C THR A 135 18.56 -12.94 -9.15
N LYS A 136 19.67 -12.40 -9.68
CA LYS A 136 20.38 -12.96 -10.83
C LYS A 136 21.85 -13.07 -10.44
N ILE A 137 22.44 -14.24 -10.63
CA ILE A 137 23.80 -14.55 -10.18
C ILE A 137 24.60 -15.01 -11.40
N LYS A 138 25.72 -14.33 -11.69
CA LYS A 138 26.63 -14.66 -12.79
C LYS A 138 27.85 -15.38 -12.25
N ASP A 139 28.00 -16.65 -12.63
CA ASP A 139 29.15 -17.48 -12.28
C ASP A 139 29.38 -18.53 -13.37
N GLY A 140 30.05 -18.13 -14.45
CA GLY A 140 30.06 -18.88 -15.71
C GLY A 140 28.72 -18.71 -16.44
N ASP A 141 27.66 -19.29 -15.87
CA ASP A 141 26.27 -19.17 -16.31
C ASP A 141 25.48 -18.11 -15.51
N ILE A 142 24.23 -17.81 -15.92
CA ILE A 142 23.29 -17.00 -15.14
C ILE A 142 22.32 -17.91 -14.38
N PHE A 143 22.23 -17.70 -13.08
CA PHE A 143 21.38 -18.44 -12.15
C PHE A 143 20.39 -17.50 -11.45
N ASP A 144 19.31 -18.07 -10.93
CA ASP A 144 18.19 -17.32 -10.35
C ASP A 144 18.21 -17.31 -8.83
N TYR A 145 18.79 -18.34 -8.20
CA TYR A 145 18.89 -18.51 -6.75
C TYR A 145 20.09 -19.39 -6.38
N GLY A 146 20.48 -19.38 -5.11
CA GLY A 146 21.51 -20.22 -4.52
C GLY A 146 22.35 -19.52 -3.45
N LEU A 147 22.53 -18.20 -3.52
CA LEU A 147 23.38 -17.46 -2.58
C LEU A 147 22.65 -17.00 -1.30
N PHE A 148 21.34 -16.75 -1.36
CA PHE A 148 20.60 -15.99 -0.33
C PHE A 148 19.48 -16.81 0.32
N GLU A 149 19.47 -18.14 0.13
CA GLU A 149 18.36 -19.01 0.53
C GLU A 149 18.61 -19.68 1.88
N LYS A 150 19.83 -20.17 2.11
CA LYS A 150 20.18 -20.92 3.32
C LYS A 150 21.66 -20.85 3.60
N LYS A 151 22.02 -20.60 4.87
CA LYS A 151 23.41 -20.67 5.30
C LYS A 151 24.00 -22.05 5.05
N GLY A 152 25.09 -22.07 4.26
CA GLY A 152 25.86 -23.29 3.95
C GLY A 152 25.40 -24.09 2.73
N ASP A 153 24.27 -23.74 2.10
CA ASP A 153 23.88 -24.28 0.79
C ASP A 153 23.97 -23.14 -0.24
N CYS A 154 25.10 -23.09 -0.95
CA CYS A 154 25.37 -22.09 -2.00
C CYS A 154 25.14 -22.65 -3.42
N VAL A 155 24.38 -23.74 -3.57
CA VAL A 155 24.20 -24.40 -4.87
C VAL A 155 23.37 -23.52 -5.79
N LEU A 156 24.00 -23.02 -6.85
CA LEU A 156 23.37 -22.15 -7.84
C LEU A 156 22.40 -22.93 -8.74
N ARG A 157 21.21 -22.38 -8.97
CA ARG A 157 20.11 -23.06 -9.67
C ARG A 157 19.38 -22.10 -10.62
N LYS A 158 18.84 -22.63 -11.72
CA LYS A 158 18.01 -21.91 -12.68
C LYS A 158 16.54 -22.24 -12.44
N SER A 159 15.67 -21.24 -12.53
CA SER A 159 14.22 -21.39 -12.58
C SER A 159 13.83 -22.16 -13.85
N LYS A 160 12.92 -23.13 -13.71
CA LYS A 160 12.34 -23.81 -14.87
C LYS A 160 11.22 -22.94 -15.41
N LYS A 161 11.41 -22.27 -16.55
CA LYS A 161 10.34 -21.48 -17.17
C LYS A 161 9.32 -22.40 -17.84
N ALA A 162 8.09 -22.38 -17.36
CA ALA A 162 6.98 -23.04 -18.01
C ALA A 162 6.17 -22.03 -18.85
N SER A 163 5.59 -22.50 -19.96
CA SER A 163 4.65 -21.71 -20.77
C SER A 163 3.25 -22.29 -20.57
N TYR A 164 2.30 -21.42 -20.29
CA TYR A 164 0.93 -21.77 -19.93
C TYR A 164 -0.03 -21.17 -20.95
N GLY A 165 -0.59 -22.00 -21.84
CA GLY A 165 -1.53 -21.57 -22.88
C GLY A 165 -2.96 -21.36 -22.36
N ARG A 166 -3.16 -20.45 -21.40
CA ARG A 166 -4.47 -20.22 -20.74
C ARG A 166 -4.88 -18.75 -20.84
N GLN A 167 -5.91 -18.46 -21.63
CA GLN A 167 -6.38 -17.08 -21.89
C GLN A 167 -7.03 -16.42 -20.66
N ASP A 168 -7.48 -17.23 -19.70
CA ASP A 168 -8.09 -16.78 -18.45
C ASP A 168 -7.06 -16.33 -17.39
N PHE A 169 -5.77 -16.61 -17.61
CA PHE A 169 -4.69 -16.23 -16.73
C PHE A 169 -3.68 -15.30 -17.43
N LEU A 170 -3.35 -14.20 -16.77
CA LEU A 170 -2.15 -13.43 -17.08
C LEU A 170 -1.00 -14.02 -16.26
N ILE A 171 -0.07 -14.68 -16.94
CA ILE A 171 1.07 -15.38 -16.33
C ILE A 171 2.37 -14.76 -16.81
N GLU A 172 3.27 -14.47 -15.86
CA GLU A 172 4.65 -14.04 -16.13
C GLU A 172 5.61 -15.05 -15.51
N GLU A 173 6.37 -15.76 -16.36
CA GLU A 173 7.21 -16.88 -15.92
C GLU A 173 6.36 -17.96 -15.21
N ASN A 174 6.61 -18.24 -13.93
CA ASN A 174 5.84 -19.21 -13.13
C ASN A 174 4.88 -18.51 -12.15
N ARG A 175 4.43 -17.29 -12.48
CA ARG A 175 3.65 -16.42 -11.59
C ARG A 175 2.30 -16.11 -12.19
N VAL A 176 1.23 -16.38 -11.44
CA VAL A 176 -0.09 -15.86 -11.79
C VAL A 176 -0.15 -14.40 -11.39
N MET A 177 -0.12 -13.50 -12.37
CA MET A 177 -0.25 -12.06 -12.16
C MET A 177 -1.70 -11.67 -11.95
N ARG A 178 -2.62 -12.30 -12.70
CA ARG A 178 -4.07 -12.06 -12.59
C ARG A 178 -4.87 -13.20 -13.21
N TYR A 179 -6.02 -13.48 -12.64
CA TYR A 179 -7.07 -14.27 -13.23
C TYR A 179 -8.20 -13.36 -13.75
N ILE A 180 -8.52 -13.47 -15.03
CA ILE A 180 -9.58 -12.67 -15.70
C ILE A 180 -10.78 -13.52 -16.14
N GLY A 181 -10.74 -14.83 -15.87
CA GLY A 181 -11.83 -15.74 -16.20
C GLY A 181 -13.06 -15.59 -15.29
N LYS A 182 -14.15 -16.23 -15.71
CA LYS A 182 -15.45 -16.24 -15.02
C LYS A 182 -15.92 -17.66 -14.66
N GLU A 183 -15.01 -18.63 -14.71
CA GLU A 183 -15.34 -20.01 -14.38
C GLU A 183 -15.65 -20.13 -12.89
N LYS A 184 -16.60 -21.00 -12.56
CA LYS A 184 -16.93 -21.29 -11.15
C LYS A 184 -15.84 -22.11 -10.47
N ARG A 185 -15.18 -23.00 -11.21
CA ARG A 185 -14.11 -23.85 -10.70
C ARG A 185 -12.83 -23.60 -11.47
N VAL A 186 -11.82 -23.09 -10.77
CA VAL A 186 -10.55 -22.70 -11.37
C VAL A 186 -9.45 -23.66 -10.92
N VAL A 187 -8.71 -24.20 -11.88
CA VAL A 187 -7.50 -24.99 -11.61
C VAL A 187 -6.31 -24.14 -12.01
N VAL A 188 -5.49 -23.75 -11.04
CA VAL A 188 -4.24 -23.05 -11.30
C VAL A 188 -3.23 -24.08 -11.86
N PRO A 189 -2.57 -23.80 -13.01
CA PRO A 189 -1.71 -24.78 -13.66
C PRO A 189 -0.54 -25.28 -12.78
N GLU A 190 -0.20 -26.56 -12.89
CA GLU A 190 0.97 -27.15 -12.23
C GLU A 190 2.27 -26.52 -12.74
N GLY A 191 3.25 -26.32 -11.85
CA GLY A 191 4.49 -25.60 -12.12
C GLY A 191 4.44 -24.11 -11.78
N ILE A 192 3.25 -23.54 -11.52
CA ILE A 192 3.15 -22.20 -10.92
C ILE A 192 3.75 -22.27 -9.52
N GLU A 193 4.69 -21.36 -9.26
CA GLU A 193 5.42 -21.25 -8.00
C GLU A 193 4.92 -20.08 -7.16
N GLU A 194 4.22 -19.12 -7.79
CA GLU A 194 3.76 -17.90 -7.12
C GLU A 194 2.42 -17.40 -7.67
N ILE A 195 1.57 -16.93 -6.77
CA ILE A 195 0.35 -16.19 -7.12
C ILE A 195 0.50 -14.79 -6.55
N GLU A 196 0.42 -13.80 -7.41
CA GLU A 196 0.60 -12.40 -7.00
C GLU A 196 -0.47 -11.93 -6.02
N SER A 197 -0.14 -10.85 -5.31
CA SER A 197 -1.12 -10.12 -4.52
C SER A 197 -2.28 -9.69 -5.42
N SER A 198 -3.51 -9.83 -4.92
CA SER A 198 -4.72 -9.46 -5.67
C SER A 198 -5.01 -10.27 -6.95
N ALA A 199 -4.32 -11.38 -7.21
CA ALA A 199 -4.45 -12.11 -8.49
C ALA A 199 -5.89 -12.53 -8.83
N PHE A 200 -6.73 -12.81 -7.84
CA PHE A 200 -8.16 -13.16 -8.01
C PHE A 200 -9.11 -12.09 -7.44
N TRP A 201 -8.61 -10.89 -7.17
CA TRP A 201 -9.35 -9.82 -6.48
C TRP A 201 -10.73 -9.55 -7.09
N ASP A 202 -11.74 -9.49 -6.23
CA ASP A 202 -13.14 -9.18 -6.51
C ASP A 202 -13.80 -10.11 -7.53
N ASN A 203 -13.24 -11.30 -7.77
CA ASN A 203 -13.87 -12.26 -8.65
C ASN A 203 -15.12 -12.84 -7.99
N ARG A 204 -16.28 -12.41 -8.48
CA ARG A 204 -17.60 -12.85 -7.99
C ARG A 204 -18.11 -14.13 -8.64
N SER A 205 -17.36 -14.73 -9.57
CA SER A 205 -17.80 -15.94 -10.28
C SER A 205 -17.22 -17.21 -9.67
N ILE A 206 -15.99 -17.14 -9.15
CA ILE A 206 -15.31 -18.31 -8.58
C ILE A 206 -16.02 -18.82 -7.32
N GLU A 207 -16.21 -20.13 -7.28
CA GLU A 207 -16.75 -20.89 -6.15
C GLU A 207 -15.69 -21.84 -5.56
N GLU A 208 -14.75 -22.32 -6.37
CA GLU A 208 -13.63 -23.19 -5.96
C GLU A 208 -12.34 -22.83 -6.73
N VAL A 209 -11.21 -22.80 -6.02
CA VAL A 209 -9.88 -22.66 -6.63
C VAL A 209 -8.97 -23.79 -6.14
N ILE A 210 -8.41 -24.52 -7.09
CA ILE A 210 -7.45 -25.61 -6.85
C ILE A 210 -6.06 -25.08 -7.13
N LEU A 211 -5.24 -25.07 -6.08
CA LEU A 211 -3.86 -24.60 -6.11
C LEU A 211 -2.88 -25.76 -6.37
N PRO A 212 -1.81 -25.54 -7.14
CA PRO A 212 -0.87 -26.60 -7.52
C PRO A 212 0.10 -26.94 -6.39
N GLU A 213 0.64 -28.16 -6.39
CA GLU A 213 1.60 -28.61 -5.39
C GLU A 213 2.98 -27.94 -5.56
N THR A 214 3.24 -27.27 -6.67
CA THR A 214 4.43 -26.43 -6.87
C THR A 214 4.36 -25.07 -6.19
N LEU A 215 3.20 -24.62 -5.72
CA LEU A 215 3.01 -23.26 -5.21
C LEU A 215 3.84 -23.00 -3.95
N ARG A 216 4.73 -22.01 -4.00
CA ARG A 216 5.59 -21.61 -2.87
C ARG A 216 5.13 -20.34 -2.20
N ASN A 217 4.65 -19.38 -2.99
CA ASN A 217 4.27 -18.05 -2.51
C ASN A 217 2.83 -17.73 -2.91
N MET A 218 2.04 -17.26 -1.94
CA MET A 218 0.72 -16.70 -2.18
C MET A 218 0.70 -15.26 -1.71
N GLY A 219 0.39 -14.33 -2.60
CA GLY A 219 0.30 -12.91 -2.28
C GLY A 219 -0.75 -12.58 -1.22
N GLY A 220 -0.74 -11.34 -0.74
CA GLY A 220 -1.82 -10.86 0.12
C GLY A 220 -3.02 -10.40 -0.69
N ASP A 221 -4.19 -10.35 -0.05
CA ASP A 221 -5.45 -9.99 -0.71
C ASP A 221 -5.75 -10.86 -1.98
N THR A 222 -5.14 -12.05 -2.12
CA THR A 222 -5.20 -12.88 -3.34
C THR A 222 -6.63 -13.15 -3.79
N PHE A 223 -7.51 -13.58 -2.89
CA PHE A 223 -8.93 -13.80 -3.12
C PHE A 223 -9.80 -12.72 -2.46
N TYR A 224 -9.27 -11.51 -2.31
CA TYR A 224 -10.01 -10.42 -1.67
C TYR A 224 -11.38 -10.23 -2.33
N ASN A 225 -12.44 -10.25 -1.52
CA ASN A 225 -13.81 -10.05 -1.95
C ASN A 225 -14.29 -11.08 -2.99
N CYS A 226 -13.79 -12.31 -2.97
CA CYS A 226 -14.36 -13.40 -3.77
C CYS A 226 -15.61 -13.96 -3.07
N ALA A 227 -16.73 -13.24 -3.15
CA ALA A 227 -17.91 -13.47 -2.30
C ALA A 227 -18.53 -14.88 -2.43
N ASN A 228 -18.35 -15.51 -3.59
CA ASN A 228 -18.88 -16.84 -3.88
C ASN A 228 -17.87 -17.96 -3.61
N LEU A 229 -16.62 -17.65 -3.25
CA LEU A 229 -15.57 -18.64 -3.01
C LEU A 229 -15.88 -19.43 -1.73
N ARG A 230 -16.03 -20.75 -1.90
CA ARG A 230 -16.43 -21.68 -0.83
C ARG A 230 -15.30 -22.52 -0.31
N LYS A 231 -14.33 -22.88 -1.17
CA LYS A 231 -13.25 -23.79 -0.78
C LYS A 231 -11.92 -23.36 -1.37
N VAL A 232 -10.88 -23.36 -0.53
CA VAL A 232 -9.48 -23.32 -0.93
C VAL A 232 -8.67 -24.30 -0.07
N ASN A 233 -7.79 -25.05 -0.72
CA ASN A 233 -6.73 -25.81 -0.05
C ASN A 233 -5.44 -24.99 -0.08
N ILE A 234 -4.74 -24.86 1.04
CA ILE A 234 -3.37 -24.33 1.13
C ILE A 234 -2.40 -25.50 0.97
N PRO A 235 -1.72 -25.66 -0.19
CA PRO A 235 -0.85 -26.81 -0.44
C PRO A 235 0.33 -26.92 0.52
N ALA A 236 0.86 -28.13 0.71
CA ALA A 236 1.97 -28.41 1.62
C ALA A 236 3.27 -27.65 1.28
N SER A 237 3.41 -27.26 0.01
CA SER A 237 4.54 -26.53 -0.56
C SER A 237 4.57 -25.04 -0.25
N VAL A 238 3.46 -24.45 0.20
CA VAL A 238 3.36 -23.00 0.45
C VAL A 238 4.24 -22.63 1.65
N GLY A 239 5.30 -21.89 1.34
CA GLY A 239 6.25 -21.34 2.30
C GLY A 239 5.82 -19.98 2.81
N ASN A 240 5.38 -19.11 1.91
CA ASN A 240 5.07 -17.72 2.19
C ASN A 240 3.64 -17.37 1.79
N MET A 241 2.97 -16.58 2.62
CA MET A 241 1.61 -16.14 2.41
C MET A 241 1.48 -14.69 2.87
N GLY A 242 0.90 -13.84 2.02
CA GLY A 242 0.62 -12.47 2.35
C GLY A 242 -0.60 -12.29 3.22
N ASN A 243 -0.79 -11.07 3.70
CA ASN A 243 -1.87 -10.78 4.62
C ASN A 243 -3.26 -10.93 3.96
N ASN A 244 -4.21 -11.48 4.71
CA ASN A 244 -5.64 -11.58 4.39
C ASN A 244 -5.95 -12.10 2.97
N PRO A 245 -5.42 -13.27 2.60
CA PRO A 245 -5.69 -13.84 1.28
C PRO A 245 -7.19 -14.11 1.04
N PHE A 246 -8.01 -14.18 2.09
CA PHE A 246 -9.45 -14.48 2.04
C PHE A 246 -10.35 -13.37 2.63
N ALA A 247 -9.84 -12.14 2.76
CA ALA A 247 -10.65 -11.01 3.25
C ALA A 247 -11.89 -10.81 2.36
N GLY A 248 -13.08 -10.73 2.97
CA GLY A 248 -14.33 -10.53 2.22
C GLY A 248 -14.85 -11.78 1.48
N CYS A 249 -14.38 -12.97 1.86
CA CYS A 249 -14.95 -14.25 1.42
C CYS A 249 -15.86 -14.83 2.53
N PRO A 250 -17.17 -14.54 2.54
CA PRO A 250 -18.06 -14.93 3.65
C PRO A 250 -18.39 -16.43 3.68
N LEU A 251 -18.14 -17.15 2.58
CA LEU A 251 -18.50 -18.56 2.42
C LEU A 251 -17.31 -19.51 2.50
N ILE A 252 -16.09 -18.98 2.71
CA ILE A 252 -14.85 -19.75 2.58
C ILE A 252 -14.69 -20.79 3.69
N GLU A 253 -14.31 -21.99 3.29
CA GLU A 253 -13.75 -23.05 4.12
C GLU A 253 -12.30 -23.27 3.71
N ILE A 254 -11.41 -23.19 4.69
CA ILE A 254 -9.96 -23.25 4.49
C ILE A 254 -9.48 -24.61 4.97
N GLU A 255 -8.87 -25.37 4.06
CA GLU A 255 -8.12 -26.57 4.37
C GLU A 255 -6.63 -26.23 4.31
N ASN A 256 -5.87 -26.57 5.35
CA ASN A 256 -4.44 -26.26 5.41
C ASN A 256 -3.60 -27.54 5.42
N HIS A 257 -2.77 -27.73 4.40
CA HIS A 257 -1.78 -28.81 4.32
C HIS A 257 -0.34 -28.30 4.53
N SER A 258 -0.13 -26.98 4.60
CA SER A 258 1.18 -26.40 4.85
C SER A 258 1.54 -26.42 6.33
N LYS A 259 2.71 -26.99 6.65
CA LYS A 259 3.31 -26.95 7.99
C LYS A 259 3.74 -25.55 8.44
N ASN A 260 3.75 -24.57 7.54
CA ASN A 260 4.16 -23.20 7.84
C ASN A 260 3.02 -22.33 8.40
N TYR A 261 1.80 -22.87 8.43
CA TYR A 261 0.60 -22.19 8.90
C TYR A 261 -0.22 -23.10 9.83
N VAL A 262 -1.04 -22.46 10.65
CA VAL A 262 -2.02 -23.12 11.52
C VAL A 262 -3.37 -22.47 11.28
N TYR A 263 -4.40 -23.26 10.98
CA TYR A 263 -5.78 -22.80 10.89
C TYR A 263 -6.60 -23.48 11.99
N GLU A 264 -7.03 -22.70 12.97
CA GLU A 264 -7.80 -23.19 14.14
C GLU A 264 -8.77 -22.11 14.61
N ASP A 265 -9.92 -22.51 15.15
CA ASP A 265 -10.95 -21.61 15.68
C ASP A 265 -11.36 -20.47 14.72
N GLY A 266 -11.34 -20.77 13.42
CA GLY A 266 -11.67 -19.83 12.36
C GLY A 266 -10.58 -18.80 12.06
N ALA A 267 -9.38 -18.94 12.60
CA ALA A 267 -8.26 -18.01 12.41
C ALA A 267 -7.02 -18.70 11.83
N LEU A 268 -6.32 -17.99 10.94
CA LEU A 268 -5.11 -18.43 10.26
C LEU A 268 -3.89 -17.70 10.85
N TYR A 269 -2.89 -18.48 11.25
CA TYR A 269 -1.65 -18.02 11.87
C TYR A 269 -0.42 -18.53 11.13
N THR A 270 0.72 -17.88 11.37
CA THR A 270 2.04 -18.50 11.12
C THR A 270 2.24 -19.72 12.01
N ALA A 271 3.12 -20.66 11.61
CA ALA A 271 3.41 -21.88 12.37
C ALA A 271 3.84 -21.63 13.83
N ASP A 272 4.57 -20.54 14.07
CA ASP A 272 5.00 -20.12 15.41
C ASP A 272 3.93 -19.35 16.21
N ARG A 273 2.74 -19.16 15.63
CA ARG A 273 1.60 -18.42 16.18
C ARG A 273 1.90 -16.95 16.53
N LYS A 274 3.01 -16.38 16.04
CA LYS A 274 3.35 -14.98 16.33
C LYS A 274 2.56 -14.00 15.47
N THR A 275 2.09 -14.42 14.30
CA THR A 275 1.34 -13.56 13.38
C THR A 275 -0.05 -14.13 13.12
N LEU A 276 -1.09 -13.34 13.41
CA LEU A 276 -2.46 -13.60 12.97
C LEU A 276 -2.64 -13.00 11.57
N ILE A 277 -2.89 -13.84 10.57
CA ILE A 277 -2.93 -13.48 9.14
C ILE A 277 -4.37 -13.18 8.69
N TYR A 278 -5.35 -13.91 9.22
CA TYR A 278 -6.75 -13.83 8.82
C TYR A 278 -7.66 -14.41 9.90
N CYS A 279 -8.85 -13.84 10.07
CA CYS A 279 -9.93 -14.36 10.88
C CYS A 279 -11.21 -14.46 10.03
N SER A 280 -11.86 -15.61 10.10
CA SER A 280 -13.04 -15.93 9.31
C SER A 280 -14.24 -15.11 9.75
N ILE A 281 -14.97 -14.61 8.76
CA ILE A 281 -16.27 -13.96 8.93
C ILE A 281 -17.32 -14.96 9.41
N LYS A 282 -17.13 -16.26 9.13
CA LYS A 282 -17.96 -17.37 9.63
C LYS A 282 -17.49 -17.80 11.02
N GLY A 283 -18.43 -18.09 11.91
CA GLY A 283 -18.17 -18.61 13.25
C GLY A 283 -19.32 -18.30 14.19
N ASP A 284 -19.49 -19.14 15.21
CA ASP A 284 -20.63 -19.03 16.14
C ASP A 284 -20.34 -18.09 17.32
N SER A 285 -19.06 -17.80 17.59
CA SER A 285 -18.66 -16.88 18.67
C SER A 285 -18.75 -15.42 18.21
N ASP A 286 -19.30 -14.57 19.09
CA ASP A 286 -19.29 -13.12 18.97
C ASP A 286 -18.13 -12.45 19.73
N VAL A 287 -17.29 -13.25 20.40
CA VAL A 287 -16.05 -12.81 21.05
C VAL A 287 -14.85 -13.56 20.48
N PHE A 288 -13.77 -12.83 20.19
CA PHE A 288 -12.49 -13.43 19.79
C PHE A 288 -11.36 -12.92 20.67
N ALA A 289 -10.82 -13.79 21.52
CA ALA A 289 -9.61 -13.50 22.28
C ALA A 289 -8.41 -13.87 21.42
N VAL A 290 -7.61 -12.88 21.02
CA VAL A 290 -6.36 -13.13 20.29
C VAL A 290 -5.39 -13.84 21.27
N PRO A 291 -4.85 -15.03 20.93
CA PRO A 291 -4.03 -15.81 21.85
C PRO A 291 -2.78 -15.06 22.35
N GLU A 292 -2.41 -15.30 23.60
CA GLU A 292 -1.13 -14.83 24.15
C GLU A 292 0.04 -15.46 23.37
N GLY A 293 1.09 -14.66 23.10
CA GLY A 293 2.19 -15.03 22.21
C GLY A 293 2.05 -14.47 20.78
N VAL A 294 0.84 -14.08 20.35
CA VAL A 294 0.66 -13.32 19.11
C VAL A 294 1.28 -11.94 19.28
N THR A 295 2.25 -11.60 18.43
CA THR A 295 2.95 -10.30 18.46
C THR A 295 2.54 -9.38 17.30
N LEU A 296 1.99 -9.94 16.21
CA LEU A 296 1.58 -9.21 15.01
C LEU A 296 0.17 -9.61 14.57
N ILE A 297 -0.68 -8.62 14.31
CA ILE A 297 -1.94 -8.80 13.58
C ILE A 297 -1.77 -8.18 12.20
N GLY A 298 -1.79 -9.03 11.17
CA GLY A 298 -1.63 -8.63 9.76
C GLY A 298 -2.79 -7.79 9.26
N LYS A 299 -2.59 -7.11 8.12
CA LYS A 299 -3.46 -6.05 7.55
C LYS A 299 -4.96 -6.21 7.83
N HIS A 300 -5.83 -6.57 6.93
CA HIS A 300 -7.28 -6.65 7.12
C HIS A 300 -7.73 -7.94 7.85
N ALA A 301 -7.07 -8.32 8.96
CA ALA A 301 -7.23 -9.66 9.55
C ALA A 301 -8.67 -9.97 9.95
N PHE A 302 -9.43 -8.96 10.40
CA PHE A 302 -10.83 -9.09 10.79
C PHE A 302 -11.76 -8.36 9.80
N TYR A 303 -11.38 -8.24 8.54
CA TYR A 303 -12.16 -7.45 7.58
C TYR A 303 -13.59 -7.94 7.40
N LEU A 304 -14.56 -7.03 7.57
CA LEU A 304 -16.00 -7.29 7.55
C LEU A 304 -16.45 -8.41 8.51
N CYS A 305 -15.71 -8.66 9.59
CA CYS A 305 -16.04 -9.68 10.58
C CYS A 305 -17.14 -9.21 11.55
N ASP A 306 -18.29 -8.82 11.01
CA ASP A 306 -19.44 -8.28 11.75
C ASP A 306 -20.13 -9.30 12.68
N ARG A 307 -19.72 -10.59 12.62
CA ARG A 307 -20.12 -11.57 13.63
C ARG A 307 -19.53 -11.26 15.01
N LEU A 308 -18.35 -10.63 15.06
CA LEU A 308 -17.65 -10.31 16.31
C LEU A 308 -18.17 -9.00 16.89
N LYS A 309 -18.68 -9.08 18.12
CA LYS A 309 -18.99 -7.92 18.96
C LYS A 309 -17.78 -7.47 19.77
N LYS A 310 -16.86 -8.38 20.09
CA LYS A 310 -15.69 -8.05 20.92
C LYS A 310 -14.43 -8.77 20.47
N ILE A 311 -13.31 -8.05 20.43
CA ILE A 311 -11.97 -8.62 20.30
C ILE A 311 -11.15 -8.27 21.55
N VAL A 312 -10.43 -9.24 22.09
CA VAL A 312 -9.48 -9.04 23.19
C VAL A 312 -8.06 -9.11 22.64
N LEU A 313 -7.29 -8.03 22.78
CA LEU A 313 -5.88 -7.96 22.37
C LEU A 313 -4.98 -8.40 23.51
N PRO A 314 -4.01 -9.32 23.29
CA PRO A 314 -3.19 -9.90 24.34
C PRO A 314 -2.07 -8.95 24.78
N THR A 315 -1.41 -9.31 25.88
CA THR A 315 -0.27 -8.51 26.37
C THR A 315 0.95 -8.61 25.47
N SER A 316 1.14 -9.73 24.76
CA SER A 316 2.20 -9.94 23.77
C SER A 316 2.08 -9.13 22.49
N LEU A 317 0.93 -8.51 22.19
CA LEU A 317 0.74 -7.84 20.91
C LEU A 317 1.67 -6.63 20.82
N GLU A 318 2.52 -6.61 19.80
CA GLU A 318 3.49 -5.53 19.56
C GLU A 318 3.04 -4.65 18.37
N LYS A 319 2.29 -5.21 17.42
CA LYS A 319 1.89 -4.50 16.20
C LYS A 319 0.61 -5.00 15.55
N MET A 320 -0.12 -4.08 14.95
CA MET A 320 -1.25 -4.23 14.03
C MET A 320 -0.92 -3.46 12.76
N GLU A 321 -1.22 -4.04 11.60
CA GLU A 321 -1.01 -3.39 10.30
C GLU A 321 -2.32 -2.80 9.76
N ASN A 322 -2.29 -1.54 9.30
CA ASN A 322 -3.33 -0.87 8.49
C ASN A 322 -4.80 -1.18 8.91
N ASN A 323 -5.17 -0.84 10.15
CA ASN A 323 -6.50 -1.06 10.75
C ASN A 323 -7.09 -2.47 10.49
N PRO A 324 -6.78 -3.48 11.32
CA PRO A 324 -7.23 -4.85 11.09
C PRO A 324 -8.73 -5.06 11.28
N PHE A 325 -9.44 -4.09 11.84
CA PHE A 325 -10.87 -4.14 12.13
C PHE A 325 -11.73 -3.44 11.07
N SER A 326 -11.12 -3.11 9.93
CA SER A 326 -11.76 -2.46 8.80
C SER A 326 -13.08 -3.14 8.42
N GLY A 327 -14.19 -2.40 8.47
CA GLY A 327 -15.52 -2.90 8.10
C GLY A 327 -16.28 -3.60 9.24
N CYS A 328 -15.71 -3.71 10.44
CA CYS A 328 -16.43 -4.21 11.61
C CYS A 328 -17.27 -3.10 12.24
N SER A 329 -18.56 -3.09 11.92
CA SER A 329 -19.50 -2.00 12.24
C SER A 329 -19.95 -1.97 13.71
N ARG A 330 -19.78 -3.07 14.46
CA ARG A 330 -20.28 -3.22 15.85
C ARG A 330 -19.20 -3.58 16.87
N LEU A 331 -17.95 -3.70 16.42
CA LEU A 331 -16.87 -4.29 17.21
C LEU A 331 -16.39 -3.37 18.34
N GLU A 332 -16.34 -3.92 19.54
CA GLU A 332 -15.60 -3.41 20.69
C GLU A 332 -14.22 -4.07 20.78
N VAL A 333 -13.23 -3.31 21.25
CA VAL A 333 -11.87 -3.82 21.45
C VAL A 333 -11.48 -3.65 22.91
N GLU A 334 -11.25 -4.76 23.60
CA GLU A 334 -10.58 -4.80 24.89
C GLU A 334 -9.08 -4.93 24.66
N ASN A 335 -8.31 -3.93 25.11
CA ASN A 335 -6.88 -3.88 24.86
C ASN A 335 -6.07 -4.17 26.12
N HIS A 336 -5.29 -5.26 26.12
CA HIS A 336 -4.27 -5.53 27.17
C HIS A 336 -2.84 -5.22 26.69
N SER A 337 -2.67 -4.84 25.42
CA SER A 337 -1.36 -4.49 24.87
C SER A 337 -0.95 -3.06 25.21
N LYS A 338 0.31 -2.89 25.62
CA LYS A 338 0.93 -1.58 25.79
C LYS A 338 1.29 -0.91 24.46
N ALA A 339 1.26 -1.65 23.34
CA ALA A 339 1.57 -1.10 22.02
C ALA A 339 0.46 -0.20 21.47
N TYR A 340 -0.72 -0.19 22.12
CA TYR A 340 -1.88 0.58 21.70
C TYR A 340 -2.56 1.29 22.86
N PHE A 341 -3.17 2.42 22.53
CA PHE A 341 -4.05 3.17 23.43
C PHE A 341 -5.34 3.47 22.67
N ILE A 342 -6.49 3.12 23.24
CA ILE A 342 -7.80 3.32 22.61
C ILE A 342 -8.57 4.36 23.41
N LYS A 343 -9.07 5.39 22.72
CA LYS A 343 -9.92 6.43 23.30
C LYS A 343 -10.93 6.90 22.25
N ASP A 344 -12.19 7.04 22.65
CA ASP A 344 -13.27 7.51 21.77
C ASP A 344 -13.32 6.71 20.44
N GLU A 345 -13.17 5.38 20.55
CA GLU A 345 -13.09 4.44 19.41
C GLU A 345 -11.89 4.64 18.46
N VAL A 346 -11.02 5.63 18.72
CA VAL A 346 -9.77 5.86 17.99
C VAL A 346 -8.64 5.05 18.62
N ILE A 347 -7.88 4.36 17.78
CA ILE A 347 -6.74 3.53 18.15
C ILE A 347 -5.46 4.33 17.86
N TYR A 348 -4.72 4.62 18.91
CA TYR A 348 -3.41 5.26 18.88
C TYR A 348 -2.31 4.23 19.14
N ASN A 349 -1.10 4.48 18.64
CA ASN A 349 0.07 3.71 19.10
C ASN A 349 0.35 3.96 20.60
N GLY A 350 1.15 3.11 21.24
CA GLY A 350 1.45 3.18 22.67
C GLY A 350 2.12 4.50 23.10
N PHE A 351 2.84 5.14 22.17
CA PHE A 351 3.46 6.45 22.37
C PHE A 351 2.49 7.63 22.19
N LYS A 352 1.26 7.38 21.71
CA LYS A 352 0.24 8.39 21.39
C LYS A 352 0.74 9.44 20.38
N THR A 353 1.66 9.05 19.50
CA THR A 353 2.22 9.89 18.43
C THR A 353 1.58 9.61 17.08
N ALA A 354 0.80 8.54 16.94
CA ALA A 354 0.14 8.19 15.68
C ALA A 354 -1.27 7.64 15.92
N VAL A 355 -2.23 8.07 15.10
CA VAL A 355 -3.49 7.35 14.92
C VAL A 355 -3.22 6.18 13.97
N VAL A 356 -3.52 4.95 14.40
CA VAL A 356 -3.28 3.73 13.62
C VAL A 356 -4.57 3.12 13.05
N GLY A 357 -5.73 3.54 13.54
CA GLY A 357 -7.03 2.98 13.20
C GLY A 357 -8.15 3.61 14.03
N ALA A 358 -9.38 3.29 13.68
CA ALA A 358 -10.59 3.62 14.43
C ALA A 358 -11.61 2.51 14.21
N LEU A 359 -12.44 2.28 15.23
CA LEU A 359 -13.51 1.30 15.16
C LEU A 359 -14.70 1.90 14.41
N ASN A 360 -15.27 1.17 13.44
CA ASN A 360 -16.37 1.71 12.63
C ASN A 360 -17.69 1.91 13.41
N ARG A 361 -17.76 1.45 14.66
CA ARG A 361 -18.87 1.75 15.58
C ARG A 361 -18.86 3.19 16.11
N ILE A 362 -17.82 3.98 15.82
CA ILE A 362 -17.70 5.37 16.27
C ILE A 362 -18.94 6.20 15.87
N LYS A 363 -19.47 6.98 16.81
CA LYS A 363 -20.65 7.87 16.63
C LYS A 363 -20.38 9.28 17.16
N SER A 364 -19.13 9.72 17.09
CA SER A 364 -18.73 11.02 17.63
C SER A 364 -19.20 12.16 16.73
N LYS A 365 -20.07 13.02 17.26
CA LYS A 365 -20.45 14.26 16.58
C LYS A 365 -19.30 15.27 16.52
N HIS A 366 -18.41 15.24 17.51
CA HIS A 366 -17.28 16.14 17.63
C HIS A 366 -16.08 15.37 18.17
N LEU A 367 -15.23 14.89 17.28
CA LEU A 367 -14.06 14.08 17.60
C LEU A 367 -12.82 14.96 17.68
N VAL A 368 -12.29 15.16 18.89
CA VAL A 368 -11.02 15.85 19.11
C VAL A 368 -9.91 14.82 19.23
N LEU A 369 -8.99 14.80 18.26
CA LEU A 369 -7.82 13.93 18.35
C LEU A 369 -6.87 14.41 19.45
N LEU A 370 -6.16 13.47 20.09
CA LEU A 370 -5.23 13.76 21.16
C LEU A 370 -4.14 14.73 20.75
N ASP A 371 -3.79 15.66 21.63
CA ASP A 371 -2.57 16.46 21.49
C ASP A 371 -1.33 15.55 21.52
N GLY A 372 -0.29 15.95 20.79
CA GLY A 372 0.96 15.20 20.68
C GLY A 372 1.01 14.23 19.49
N ILE A 373 -0.14 13.88 18.87
CA ILE A 373 -0.10 13.08 17.64
C ILE A 373 0.66 13.82 16.55
N LYS A 374 1.50 13.09 15.84
CA LYS A 374 2.30 13.58 14.71
C LYS A 374 1.76 13.06 13.39
N THR A 375 1.14 11.88 13.37
CA THR A 375 0.63 11.27 12.14
C THR A 375 -0.79 10.70 12.27
N ILE A 376 -1.55 10.76 11.20
CA ILE A 376 -2.74 9.92 10.98
C ILE A 376 -2.37 8.87 9.93
N ASN A 377 -2.33 7.60 10.29
CA ASN A 377 -1.86 6.57 9.38
C ASN A 377 -2.89 6.22 8.29
N ARG A 378 -2.42 5.45 7.30
CA ARG A 378 -3.25 4.93 6.22
C ARG A 378 -4.54 4.28 6.72
N ASN A 379 -5.66 4.60 6.07
CA ASN A 379 -6.99 4.05 6.34
C ASN A 379 -7.48 4.18 7.80
N SER A 380 -6.91 5.12 8.59
CA SER A 380 -7.18 5.18 10.03
C SER A 380 -8.67 5.34 10.36
N PHE A 381 -9.40 6.16 9.61
CA PHE A 381 -10.84 6.39 9.77
C PHE A 381 -11.66 5.80 8.61
N TRP A 382 -11.14 4.80 7.91
CA TRP A 382 -11.85 4.19 6.79
C TRP A 382 -13.25 3.69 7.22
N ASN A 383 -14.30 4.11 6.50
CA ASN A 383 -15.72 3.82 6.79
C ASN A 383 -16.23 4.23 8.18
N CYS A 384 -15.62 5.24 8.82
CA CYS A 384 -16.13 5.81 10.07
C CYS A 384 -17.31 6.77 9.81
N LYS A 385 -18.47 6.22 9.46
CA LYS A 385 -19.68 6.97 9.05
C LYS A 385 -20.31 7.83 10.15
N GLY A 386 -20.02 7.54 11.41
CA GLY A 386 -20.60 8.26 12.54
C GLY A 386 -19.80 9.48 13.00
N ILE A 387 -18.71 9.85 12.32
CA ILE A 387 -17.96 11.08 12.58
C ILE A 387 -18.65 12.23 11.84
N GLU A 388 -19.14 13.24 12.57
CA GLU A 388 -19.70 14.47 11.99
C GLU A 388 -18.63 15.56 11.90
N GLU A 389 -17.85 15.83 12.96
CA GLU A 389 -16.71 16.76 12.91
C GLU A 389 -15.46 16.12 13.51
N ILE A 390 -14.30 16.35 12.88
CA ILE A 390 -12.98 15.97 13.40
C ILE A 390 -12.07 17.17 13.58
N VAL A 391 -11.45 17.28 14.75
CA VAL A 391 -10.48 18.33 15.09
C VAL A 391 -9.06 17.77 15.01
N LEU A 392 -8.28 18.27 14.05
CA LEU A 392 -6.88 17.97 13.86
C LEU A 392 -6.03 18.85 14.82
N PRO A 393 -5.17 18.28 15.67
CA PRO A 393 -4.44 19.00 16.69
C PRO A 393 -3.22 19.71 16.13
N GLU A 394 -2.68 20.69 16.85
CA GLU A 394 -1.55 21.53 16.43
C GLU A 394 -0.29 20.70 16.12
N SER A 395 -0.10 19.59 16.85
CA SER A 395 1.06 18.72 16.71
C SER A 395 1.08 17.86 15.44
N LEU A 396 -0.05 17.76 14.72
CA LEU A 396 -0.18 16.90 13.55
C LEU A 396 0.69 17.41 12.41
N MET A 397 1.57 16.55 11.90
CA MET A 397 2.53 16.87 10.85
C MET A 397 2.20 16.20 9.52
N ASP A 398 1.62 14.99 9.56
CA ASP A 398 1.40 14.17 8.38
C ASP A 398 0.09 13.37 8.44
N ILE A 399 -0.55 13.25 7.28
CA ILE A 399 -1.77 12.48 7.05
C ILE A 399 -1.46 11.47 5.94
N GLY A 400 -1.47 10.20 6.30
CA GLY A 400 -1.26 9.08 5.41
C GLY A 400 -2.44 8.83 4.47
N TYR A 401 -2.33 7.79 3.66
CA TYR A 401 -3.25 7.58 2.52
C TYR A 401 -4.68 7.16 2.92
N ASN A 402 -5.67 7.70 2.20
CA ASN A 402 -7.09 7.34 2.32
C ASN A 402 -7.64 7.32 3.76
N PRO A 403 -7.28 8.26 4.64
CA PRO A 403 -7.58 8.14 6.07
C PRO A 403 -9.07 8.28 6.33
N PHE A 404 -9.80 9.07 5.53
CA PHE A 404 -11.21 9.44 5.74
C PHE A 404 -12.17 8.84 4.70
N VAL A 405 -11.73 7.89 3.88
CA VAL A 405 -12.59 7.27 2.85
C VAL A 405 -13.82 6.64 3.50
N GLY A 406 -15.00 6.97 3.00
CA GLY A 406 -16.27 6.48 3.55
C GLY A 406 -16.77 7.18 4.81
N CYS A 407 -16.09 8.23 5.29
CA CYS A 407 -16.63 9.15 6.31
C CYS A 407 -17.63 10.10 5.66
N SER A 408 -18.87 9.64 5.45
CA SER A 408 -19.84 10.31 4.56
C SER A 408 -20.33 11.68 5.05
N ASN A 409 -20.20 12.00 6.34
CA ASN A 409 -20.74 13.22 6.97
C ASN A 409 -19.65 14.10 7.60
N ILE A 410 -18.38 13.90 7.24
CA ILE A 410 -17.25 14.50 7.96
C ILE A 410 -17.07 15.99 7.63
N HIS A 411 -16.92 16.79 8.67
CA HIS A 411 -16.44 18.18 8.69
C HIS A 411 -15.07 18.23 9.35
N PHE A 412 -14.24 19.19 8.94
CA PHE A 412 -12.87 19.30 9.42
C PHE A 412 -12.65 20.60 10.18
N VAL A 413 -11.92 20.51 11.29
CA VAL A 413 -11.30 21.66 11.97
C VAL A 413 -9.81 21.39 12.05
N SER A 414 -8.99 22.30 11.52
CA SER A 414 -7.53 22.15 11.57
C SER A 414 -6.90 23.18 12.52
N LYS A 415 -6.17 22.69 13.53
CA LYS A 415 -5.27 23.49 14.38
C LYS A 415 -3.80 23.39 13.96
N THR A 416 -3.47 22.50 13.03
CA THR A 416 -2.09 22.27 12.57
C THR A 416 -1.70 23.27 11.49
N PRO A 417 -0.43 23.75 11.46
CA PRO A 417 0.07 24.59 10.37
C PRO A 417 0.28 23.83 9.05
N TYR A 418 0.22 22.50 9.04
CA TYR A 418 0.50 21.67 7.87
C TYR A 418 -0.74 21.41 6.99
N TYR A 419 -1.95 21.60 7.53
CA TYR A 419 -3.21 21.34 6.82
C TYR A 419 -4.20 22.48 7.04
N ARG A 420 -4.94 22.82 5.99
CA ARG A 420 -5.93 23.91 6.03
C ARG A 420 -7.30 23.39 5.64
N VAL A 421 -8.32 23.92 6.30
CA VAL A 421 -9.71 23.69 5.91
C VAL A 421 -10.21 24.97 5.26
N VAL A 422 -10.66 24.86 4.01
CA VAL A 422 -11.27 25.97 3.27
C VAL A 422 -12.57 25.45 2.71
N ASP A 423 -13.69 26.08 3.09
CA ASP A 423 -15.04 25.68 2.65
C ASP A 423 -15.31 24.17 2.87
N ASP A 424 -15.01 23.68 4.08
CA ASP A 424 -15.09 22.27 4.52
C ASP A 424 -14.17 21.27 3.80
N VAL A 425 -13.36 21.69 2.83
CA VAL A 425 -12.42 20.83 2.13
C VAL A 425 -11.06 20.87 2.83
N LEU A 426 -10.45 19.69 3.03
CA LEU A 426 -9.14 19.55 3.66
C LEU A 426 -8.02 19.62 2.60
N TYR A 427 -7.13 20.60 2.75
CA TYR A 427 -5.99 20.86 1.89
C TYR A 427 -4.67 20.71 2.64
N ASP A 428 -3.57 20.63 1.90
CA ASP A 428 -2.24 20.95 2.42
C ASP A 428 -2.12 22.43 2.82
N SER A 429 -1.04 22.79 3.52
CA SER A 429 -0.81 24.17 3.99
C SER A 429 -0.77 25.22 2.87
N LYS A 430 -0.36 24.82 1.66
CA LYS A 430 -0.23 25.69 0.49
C LYS A 430 -1.50 25.81 -0.36
N LEU A 431 -2.57 25.08 -0.04
CA LEU A 431 -3.78 24.96 -0.88
C LEU A 431 -3.49 24.43 -2.30
N SER A 432 -2.36 23.73 -2.44
CA SER A 432 -1.89 23.15 -3.69
C SER A 432 -2.41 21.73 -3.91
N LYS A 433 -2.87 21.09 -2.82
CA LYS A 433 -3.36 19.72 -2.84
C LYS A 433 -4.64 19.54 -2.05
N ILE A 434 -5.59 18.79 -2.60
CA ILE A 434 -6.77 18.32 -1.87
C ILE A 434 -6.42 16.99 -1.22
N VAL A 435 -6.50 16.94 0.12
CA VAL A 435 -6.29 15.73 0.94
C VAL A 435 -7.60 14.94 1.06
N CYS A 436 -8.71 15.63 1.30
CA CYS A 436 -10.04 15.02 1.37
C CYS A 436 -11.11 16.05 1.00
N TYR A 437 -11.95 15.67 0.04
CA TYR A 437 -13.18 16.37 -0.31
C TYR A 437 -14.36 15.63 0.30
N PRO A 438 -15.14 16.25 1.21
CA PRO A 438 -16.24 15.56 1.86
C PRO A 438 -17.32 15.09 0.88
N ALA A 439 -17.75 13.83 0.99
CA ALA A 439 -18.70 13.22 0.05
C ALA A 439 -20.06 13.93 0.02
N TRP A 440 -20.53 14.46 1.16
CA TRP A 440 -21.76 15.25 1.25
C TRP A 440 -21.68 16.59 0.52
N LYS A 441 -20.48 17.14 0.35
CA LYS A 441 -20.23 18.40 -0.37
C LYS A 441 -20.09 18.18 -1.87
N ALA A 442 -19.53 17.05 -2.29
CA ALA A 442 -19.30 16.72 -3.69
C ALA A 442 -20.61 16.27 -4.38
N ALA A 443 -21.45 17.23 -4.78
CA ALA A 443 -22.73 16.99 -5.42
C ALA A 443 -22.87 17.81 -6.72
N GLY A 444 -23.36 17.18 -7.78
CA GLY A 444 -23.54 17.83 -9.07
C GLY A 444 -22.22 18.21 -9.73
N ASP A 445 -22.13 19.45 -10.22
CA ASP A 445 -20.95 20.00 -10.88
C ASP A 445 -19.97 20.60 -9.87
N VAL A 446 -18.79 19.97 -9.73
CA VAL A 446 -17.80 20.32 -8.71
C VAL A 446 -16.67 21.17 -9.31
N HIS A 447 -16.48 22.34 -8.71
CA HIS A 447 -15.38 23.26 -9.02
C HIS A 447 -14.33 23.22 -7.92
N ILE A 448 -13.06 23.10 -8.29
CA ILE A 448 -11.93 23.19 -7.37
C ILE A 448 -11.12 24.46 -7.65
N PRO A 449 -10.45 25.06 -6.63
CA PRO A 449 -9.65 26.26 -6.85
C PRO A 449 -8.50 26.06 -7.83
N ASP A 450 -8.17 27.10 -8.61
CA ASP A 450 -7.04 27.11 -9.56
C ASP A 450 -5.68 26.84 -8.90
N SER A 451 -5.54 27.05 -7.59
CA SER A 451 -4.31 26.75 -6.86
C SER A 451 -4.04 25.24 -6.75
N VAL A 452 -5.05 24.39 -6.96
CA VAL A 452 -4.94 22.94 -6.79
C VAL A 452 -4.25 22.32 -8.00
N ILE A 453 -3.05 21.78 -7.77
CA ILE A 453 -2.22 21.13 -8.78
C ILE A 453 -2.17 19.61 -8.63
N ALA A 454 -2.60 19.07 -7.49
CA ALA A 454 -2.62 17.64 -7.24
C ALA A 454 -3.81 17.20 -6.39
N LEU A 455 -4.38 16.05 -6.72
CA LEU A 455 -5.39 15.37 -5.91
C LEU A 455 -4.73 14.22 -5.17
N GLU A 456 -4.78 14.20 -3.83
CA GLU A 456 -4.17 13.13 -3.04
C GLU A 456 -4.95 11.81 -3.17
N ARG A 457 -4.34 10.72 -2.70
CA ARG A 457 -4.95 9.38 -2.78
C ARG A 457 -6.30 9.38 -2.06
N GLY A 458 -7.33 8.93 -2.79
CA GLY A 458 -8.69 8.84 -2.27
C GLY A 458 -9.37 10.18 -1.98
N ALA A 459 -8.84 11.31 -2.48
CA ALA A 459 -9.34 12.65 -2.18
C ALA A 459 -10.86 12.82 -2.42
N PHE A 460 -11.40 12.20 -3.47
CA PHE A 460 -12.82 12.22 -3.83
C PHE A 460 -13.47 10.82 -3.69
N SER A 461 -12.85 9.88 -2.97
CA SER A 461 -13.37 8.52 -2.92
C SER A 461 -14.71 8.47 -2.18
N GLY A 462 -15.71 7.88 -2.84
CA GLY A 462 -17.08 7.78 -2.32
C GLY A 462 -17.92 9.05 -2.50
N CYS A 463 -17.46 10.04 -3.27
CA CYS A 463 -18.25 11.21 -3.68
C CYS A 463 -19.32 10.81 -4.71
N SER A 464 -20.29 10.02 -4.26
CA SER A 464 -21.27 9.33 -5.11
C SER A 464 -22.30 10.24 -5.77
N ASN A 465 -22.42 11.50 -5.31
CA ASN A 465 -23.39 12.47 -5.82
C ASN A 465 -22.79 13.46 -6.83
N MET A 466 -21.48 13.43 -7.04
CA MET A 466 -20.77 14.27 -8.01
C MET A 466 -21.02 13.76 -9.42
N THR A 467 -21.48 14.62 -10.33
CA THR A 467 -21.76 14.28 -11.73
C THR A 467 -20.66 14.71 -12.69
N SER A 468 -19.93 15.77 -12.35
CA SER A 468 -18.81 16.33 -13.11
C SER A 468 -17.82 17.03 -12.18
N ILE A 469 -16.56 17.12 -12.60
CA ILE A 469 -15.53 17.86 -11.90
C ILE A 469 -14.59 18.54 -12.90
N HIS A 470 -14.24 19.79 -12.61
CA HIS A 470 -13.31 20.60 -13.40
C HIS A 470 -11.88 20.43 -12.92
N LEU A 471 -10.99 19.87 -13.76
CA LEU A 471 -9.62 19.48 -13.39
C LEU A 471 -8.53 20.34 -14.06
N HIS A 472 -8.78 21.63 -14.23
CA HIS A 472 -8.01 22.44 -15.17
C HIS A 472 -6.50 22.52 -14.86
N ASN A 473 -6.10 22.75 -13.61
CA ASN A 473 -4.70 22.89 -13.21
C ASN A 473 -4.10 21.64 -12.55
N VAL A 474 -4.84 20.52 -12.55
CA VAL A 474 -4.37 19.28 -11.92
C VAL A 474 -3.36 18.60 -12.84
N ASN A 475 -2.20 18.21 -12.31
CA ASN A 475 -1.17 17.50 -13.08
C ASN A 475 -1.16 16.00 -12.82
N ILE A 476 -1.71 15.58 -11.67
CA ILE A 476 -1.64 14.20 -11.17
C ILE A 476 -2.98 13.80 -10.56
N ILE A 477 -3.57 12.71 -11.09
CA ILE A 477 -4.68 12.00 -10.46
C ILE A 477 -4.12 10.77 -9.74
N ASN A 478 -4.05 10.82 -8.42
CA ASN A 478 -3.48 9.74 -7.64
C ASN A 478 -4.37 8.48 -7.54
N LYS A 479 -3.76 7.41 -7.03
CA LYS A 479 -4.42 6.14 -6.72
C LYS A 479 -5.74 6.31 -5.96
N SER A 480 -6.78 5.63 -6.43
CA SER A 480 -8.12 5.63 -5.86
C SER A 480 -8.82 6.99 -5.72
N CYS A 481 -8.33 8.05 -6.38
CA CYS A 481 -8.82 9.42 -6.20
C CYS A 481 -10.34 9.54 -6.31
N PHE A 482 -10.96 8.95 -7.34
CA PHE A 482 -12.39 8.97 -7.62
C PHE A 482 -13.06 7.61 -7.42
N THR A 483 -12.47 6.68 -6.66
CA THR A 483 -13.08 5.36 -6.44
C THR A 483 -14.48 5.50 -5.83
N ASN A 484 -15.48 4.79 -6.38
CA ASN A 484 -16.89 4.87 -5.99
C ASN A 484 -17.57 6.24 -6.22
N CYS A 485 -17.07 7.08 -7.14
CA CYS A 485 -17.84 8.24 -7.63
C CYS A 485 -18.93 7.79 -8.60
N SER A 486 -19.97 7.14 -8.07
CA SER A 486 -20.93 6.38 -8.87
C SER A 486 -21.81 7.21 -9.81
N SER A 487 -22.00 8.51 -9.57
CA SER A 487 -22.78 9.41 -10.44
C SER A 487 -21.94 10.20 -11.45
N LEU A 488 -20.61 10.12 -11.36
CA LEU A 488 -19.70 10.84 -12.24
C LEU A 488 -19.86 10.31 -13.66
N LYS A 489 -20.20 11.18 -14.63
CA LYS A 489 -20.58 10.76 -15.99
C LYS A 489 -19.42 10.83 -16.97
N GLU A 490 -18.68 11.93 -16.93
CA GLU A 490 -17.58 12.21 -17.84
C GLU A 490 -16.47 12.91 -17.08
N ILE A 491 -15.23 12.62 -17.47
CA ILE A 491 -14.03 13.32 -16.99
C ILE A 491 -13.31 13.87 -18.21
N HIS A 492 -13.08 15.17 -18.23
CA HIS A 492 -12.15 15.82 -19.13
C HIS A 492 -10.86 16.13 -18.37
N CYS A 493 -9.79 15.38 -18.63
CA CYS A 493 -8.48 15.65 -18.07
C CYS A 493 -7.77 16.73 -18.89
N SER A 494 -7.28 17.78 -18.24
CA SER A 494 -6.47 18.80 -18.90
C SER A 494 -5.15 18.21 -19.42
N ASP A 495 -4.48 18.93 -20.31
CA ASP A 495 -3.23 18.47 -20.93
C ASP A 495 -2.03 18.45 -19.98
N LEU A 496 -2.22 19.00 -18.78
CA LEU A 496 -1.25 18.98 -17.69
C LEU A 496 -1.25 17.64 -16.95
N ILE A 497 -2.34 16.87 -17.05
CA ILE A 497 -2.43 15.54 -16.44
C ILE A 497 -1.49 14.59 -17.18
N THR A 498 -0.39 14.25 -16.53
CA THR A 498 0.62 13.33 -17.08
C THR A 498 0.47 11.90 -16.56
N TYR A 499 -0.24 11.73 -15.44
CA TYR A 499 -0.37 10.44 -14.76
C TYR A 499 -1.75 10.24 -14.10
N ILE A 500 -2.31 9.04 -14.32
CA ILE A 500 -3.52 8.52 -13.70
C ILE A 500 -3.20 7.19 -12.99
N GLY A 501 -3.32 7.19 -11.67
CA GLY A 501 -2.91 6.07 -10.83
C GLY A 501 -3.88 4.88 -10.77
N GLU A 502 -3.39 3.77 -10.22
CA GLU A 502 -4.19 2.56 -9.96
C GLU A 502 -5.54 2.87 -9.29
N TRP A 503 -6.61 2.24 -9.78
CA TRP A 503 -7.97 2.37 -9.26
C TRP A 503 -8.51 3.81 -9.20
N ALA A 504 -7.89 4.79 -9.87
CA ALA A 504 -8.31 6.19 -9.85
C ALA A 504 -9.82 6.35 -10.08
N PHE A 505 -10.40 5.60 -11.00
CA PHE A 505 -11.83 5.60 -11.34
C PHE A 505 -12.51 4.25 -11.05
N ALA A 506 -11.99 3.47 -10.09
CA ALA A 506 -12.56 2.17 -9.81
C ALA A 506 -14.00 2.28 -9.30
N TYR A 507 -14.90 1.42 -9.79
CA TYR A 507 -16.33 1.39 -9.44
C TYR A 507 -17.08 2.70 -9.73
N CYS A 508 -16.60 3.56 -10.65
CA CYS A 508 -17.38 4.67 -11.18
C CYS A 508 -18.43 4.14 -12.17
N SER A 509 -19.57 3.65 -11.64
CA SER A 509 -20.56 2.90 -12.42
C SER A 509 -21.27 3.68 -13.53
N SER A 510 -21.33 5.01 -13.43
CA SER A 510 -21.94 5.88 -14.45
C SER A 510 -20.91 6.61 -15.33
N LEU A 511 -19.61 6.38 -15.13
CA LEU A 511 -18.59 7.05 -15.91
C LEU A 511 -18.51 6.40 -17.28
N GLU A 512 -18.81 7.16 -18.32
CA GLU A 512 -18.86 6.68 -19.70
C GLU A 512 -17.58 7.01 -20.47
N ARG A 513 -16.95 8.16 -20.18
CA ARG A 513 -15.76 8.63 -20.90
C ARG A 513 -14.76 9.31 -19.98
N VAL A 514 -13.48 9.00 -20.22
CA VAL A 514 -12.33 9.72 -19.64
C VAL A 514 -11.48 10.23 -20.80
N SER A 515 -11.54 11.53 -21.04
CA SER A 515 -10.75 12.18 -22.09
C SER A 515 -9.39 12.58 -21.53
N VAL A 516 -8.30 12.20 -22.21
CA VAL A 516 -6.91 12.47 -21.81
C VAL A 516 -6.09 12.94 -23.01
N ARG A 517 -4.99 13.65 -22.76
CA ARG A 517 -4.02 13.95 -23.81
C ARG A 517 -3.22 12.70 -24.20
N LYS A 518 -2.92 12.56 -25.49
CA LYS A 518 -2.02 11.52 -25.99
C LYS A 518 -0.68 11.52 -25.24
N GLY A 519 -0.27 10.34 -24.74
CA GLY A 519 0.96 10.17 -23.95
C GLY A 519 0.76 10.27 -22.43
N THR A 520 -0.46 10.49 -21.95
CA THR A 520 -0.81 10.37 -20.53
C THR A 520 -0.54 8.93 -20.05
N ILE A 521 0.19 8.77 -18.95
CA ILE A 521 0.46 7.46 -18.36
C ILE A 521 -0.75 7.04 -17.52
N ILE A 522 -1.35 5.90 -17.85
CA ILE A 522 -2.50 5.34 -17.12
C ILE A 522 -2.13 3.96 -16.60
N ASP A 523 -2.23 3.74 -15.28
CA ASP A 523 -2.00 2.41 -14.71
C ASP A 523 -3.07 1.41 -15.18
N ASN A 524 -2.67 0.15 -15.44
CA ASN A 524 -3.52 -0.91 -16.03
C ASN A 524 -4.87 -1.15 -15.32
N ASN A 525 -5.00 -0.75 -14.05
CA ASN A 525 -6.21 -0.93 -13.23
C ASN A 525 -6.91 0.38 -12.86
N ALA A 526 -6.57 1.50 -13.51
CA ALA A 526 -7.17 2.81 -13.23
C ALA A 526 -8.71 2.79 -13.32
N LEU A 527 -9.27 2.06 -14.29
CA LEU A 527 -10.71 1.94 -14.55
C LEU A 527 -11.30 0.58 -14.11
N SER A 528 -10.77 -0.04 -13.05
CA SER A 528 -11.26 -1.34 -12.57
C SER A 528 -12.76 -1.28 -12.20
N ASN A 529 -13.58 -2.18 -12.77
CA ASN A 529 -15.04 -2.18 -12.59
C ASN A 529 -15.71 -0.83 -12.97
N CYS A 530 -15.17 -0.14 -13.98
CA CYS A 530 -15.72 1.09 -14.55
C CYS A 530 -16.02 0.85 -16.04
N PRO A 531 -17.20 1.27 -16.57
CA PRO A 531 -17.55 1.06 -17.97
C PRO A 531 -16.92 2.08 -18.92
N ALA A 532 -16.19 3.07 -18.40
CA ALA A 532 -15.71 4.18 -19.20
C ALA A 532 -14.70 3.77 -20.27
N ILE A 533 -14.79 4.41 -21.42
CA ILE A 533 -13.80 4.34 -22.48
C ILE A 533 -12.80 5.49 -22.28
N VAL A 534 -11.50 5.20 -22.43
CA VAL A 534 -10.46 6.23 -22.46
C VAL A 534 -10.37 6.79 -23.88
N GLU A 535 -10.57 8.09 -24.00
CA GLU A 535 -10.47 8.83 -25.26
C GLU A 535 -9.17 9.63 -25.28
N GLU A 536 -8.26 9.30 -26.18
CA GLU A 536 -6.99 10.03 -26.34
C GLU A 536 -7.12 11.16 -27.36
N ARG A 537 -6.91 12.39 -26.89
CA ARG A 537 -6.87 13.60 -27.71
C ARG A 537 -5.48 13.79 -28.32
N PRO A 538 -5.36 13.92 -29.65
CA PRO A 538 -4.07 14.02 -30.33
C PRO A 538 -3.44 15.42 -30.25
N GLU A 539 -4.27 16.46 -30.17
CA GLU A 539 -3.84 17.86 -30.12
C GLU A 539 -3.89 18.39 -28.68
N SER A 540 -3.02 19.37 -28.38
CA SER A 540 -3.03 20.11 -27.12
C SER A 540 -4.09 21.19 -27.19
N GLU A 541 -5.01 21.22 -26.24
CA GLU A 541 -5.99 22.29 -26.03
C GLU A 541 -5.48 23.32 -25.01
N SER A 542 -4.40 23.02 -24.29
CA SER A 542 -3.67 23.92 -23.40
C SER A 542 -2.60 24.68 -24.18
N TYR A 543 -2.53 26.00 -23.96
CA TYR A 543 -1.54 26.88 -24.55
C TYR A 543 -0.58 27.38 -23.48
N LEU A 544 0.73 27.20 -23.71
CA LEU A 544 1.77 27.82 -22.91
C LEU A 544 2.06 29.21 -23.47
N ILE A 545 1.95 30.23 -22.61
CA ILE A 545 2.29 31.61 -22.94
C ILE A 545 3.40 32.06 -21.98
N GLU A 546 4.60 32.22 -22.51
CA GLU A 546 5.74 32.74 -21.75
C GLU A 546 5.83 34.26 -21.90
N SER A 547 6.09 34.95 -20.79
CA SER A 547 6.39 36.37 -20.80
C SER A 547 7.32 36.73 -19.64
N ASP A 548 8.35 37.50 -19.95
CA ASP A 548 9.30 38.02 -18.94
C ASP A 548 8.67 39.09 -18.02
N ASN A 549 7.40 39.45 -18.24
CA ASN A 549 6.68 40.46 -17.49
C ASN A 549 5.39 39.90 -16.88
N ILE A 550 5.40 39.76 -15.56
CA ILE A 550 4.25 39.26 -14.78
C ILE A 550 2.98 40.12 -14.96
N PHE A 551 3.13 41.42 -15.20
CA PHE A 551 1.98 42.31 -15.45
C PHE A 551 1.35 42.04 -16.82
N THR A 552 2.14 41.59 -17.81
CA THR A 552 1.61 41.13 -19.10
C THR A 552 0.79 39.87 -18.91
N LEU A 553 1.32 38.87 -18.19
CA LEU A 553 0.59 37.64 -17.88
C LEU A 553 -0.70 37.92 -17.08
N ALA A 554 -0.65 38.80 -16.08
CA ALA A 554 -1.82 39.22 -15.31
C ALA A 554 -2.85 39.99 -16.14
N SER A 555 -2.40 40.87 -17.05
CA SER A 555 -3.27 41.59 -17.99
C SER A 555 -3.95 40.63 -18.98
N MET A 556 -3.19 39.67 -19.52
CA MET A 556 -3.72 38.61 -20.36
C MET A 556 -4.75 37.76 -19.61
N GLN A 557 -4.47 37.38 -18.36
CA GLN A 557 -5.41 36.65 -17.52
C GLN A 557 -6.74 37.40 -17.39
N LYS A 558 -6.69 38.73 -17.22
CA LYS A 558 -7.90 39.56 -17.19
C LYS A 558 -8.60 39.63 -18.55
N ALA A 559 -7.86 39.76 -19.65
CA ALA A 559 -8.40 39.88 -21.00
C ALA A 559 -9.04 38.57 -21.52
N TYR A 560 -8.55 37.42 -21.07
CA TYR A 560 -9.05 36.10 -21.43
C TYR A 560 -10.05 35.51 -20.42
N LYS A 561 -10.39 36.27 -19.37
CA LYS A 561 -11.38 35.83 -18.36
C LYS A 561 -12.71 35.48 -19.04
N GLY A 562 -13.17 34.23 -18.86
CA GLY A 562 -14.39 33.71 -19.47
C GLY A 562 -14.27 33.33 -20.95
N ARG A 563 -13.05 33.38 -21.53
CA ARG A 563 -12.74 32.91 -22.89
C ARG A 563 -11.83 31.68 -22.89
N ILE A 564 -11.22 31.37 -21.75
CA ILE A 564 -10.34 30.22 -21.50
C ILE A 564 -10.80 29.59 -20.18
N ASP A 565 -10.77 28.26 -20.10
CA ASP A 565 -11.22 27.49 -18.94
C ASP A 565 -10.41 27.78 -17.67
N SER A 566 -9.08 27.90 -17.79
CA SER A 566 -8.19 28.26 -16.68
C SER A 566 -6.90 28.92 -17.16
N ILE A 567 -6.24 29.68 -16.27
CA ILE A 567 -4.93 30.28 -16.55
C ILE A 567 -4.01 30.02 -15.36
N LEU A 568 -2.96 29.23 -15.59
CA LEU A 568 -1.87 29.03 -14.65
C LEU A 568 -0.75 30.03 -14.94
N ILE A 569 -0.38 30.81 -13.94
CA ILE A 569 0.82 31.65 -14.00
C ILE A 569 1.88 30.97 -13.14
N ASP A 570 2.92 30.43 -13.78
CA ASP A 570 4.09 29.88 -13.09
C ASP A 570 5.08 31.03 -12.83
N PRO A 571 5.24 31.52 -11.58
CA PRO A 571 6.24 32.53 -11.30
C PRO A 571 7.64 31.93 -11.45
N PRO A 572 8.63 32.69 -11.95
CA PRO A 572 9.99 32.19 -12.03
C PRO A 572 10.47 31.73 -10.65
N TYR A 573 11.01 30.51 -10.58
CA TYR A 573 11.73 30.00 -9.42
C TYR A 573 12.90 30.97 -9.11
N ASN A 574 12.72 31.84 -8.12
CA ASN A 574 13.78 32.61 -7.49
C ASN A 574 13.87 32.24 -6.02
#